data_AF-A0A6J8EVM6-F1
#
_entry.id   AF-A0A6J8EVM6-F1
#
_cell.length_a   1.000
_cell.length_b   1.000
_cell.length_c   1.000
_cell.angle_alpha   90.00
_cell.angle_beta   90.00
_cell.angle_gamma   90.00
#
_symmetry.space_group_name_H-M   'P 1'
#
loop_
_entity.id
_entity.type
_entity.pdbx_description
1 polymer ?
#
loop_
_entity_poly.entity_id
_entity_poly.type
_entity_poly.pdbx_seq_one_letter_code
_entity_poly.pdbx_strand_id
1 'polypeptide(L)'
;MATASCSSLASTSSLRTNYARFRHAIQFELSNILRELLLIKEPTNLLEGHVRNNNFLKKNLRQREWNIIKNIGSNLYQDFDVSLMYKIIRNLNSIVQSPTKGWDNPTGPSVSEITIGDDIERINRIRNDFAHRGNTKVIESELANNFAIFKKIAMRFEVTESLCHK
;
A
#
# COMPACT_ATOMS: atom_id res chain seq x y z
N MET A 1 37.20 -32.86 9.43
CA MET A 1 36.03 -32.25 10.10
C MET A 1 35.79 -30.88 9.48
N ALA A 2 34.76 -30.73 8.65
CA ALA A 2 34.39 -29.44 8.08
C ALA A 2 33.59 -28.66 9.14
N THR A 3 34.17 -27.59 9.67
CA THR A 3 33.47 -26.64 10.54
C THR A 3 32.56 -25.77 9.67
N ALA A 4 31.28 -26.12 9.61
CA ALA A 4 30.28 -25.23 9.02
C ALA A 4 30.25 -23.93 9.82
N SER A 5 30.63 -22.83 9.19
CA SER A 5 30.74 -21.51 9.82
C SER A 5 29.34 -20.97 10.18
N CYS A 6 29.03 -20.96 11.47
CA CYS A 6 27.74 -20.56 12.04
C CYS A 6 27.33 -19.11 11.67
N SER A 7 28.30 -18.26 11.34
CA SER A 7 28.07 -16.86 10.94
C SER A 7 27.30 -16.73 9.62
N SER A 8 27.48 -17.66 8.68
CA SER A 8 26.75 -17.68 7.40
C SER A 8 25.28 -18.09 7.55
N LEU A 9 24.98 -18.93 8.54
CA LEU A 9 23.63 -19.37 8.86
C LEU A 9 22.85 -18.26 9.56
N ALA A 10 23.50 -17.57 10.52
CA ALA A 10 22.93 -16.42 11.22
C ALA A 10 22.67 -15.21 10.31
N SER A 11 23.53 -14.95 9.32
CA SER A 11 23.30 -13.90 8.34
C SER A 11 22.19 -14.26 7.36
N THR A 12 22.07 -15.52 6.95
CA THR A 12 20.97 -15.96 6.07
C THR A 12 19.62 -15.94 6.80
N SER A 13 19.59 -16.31 8.08
CA SER A 13 18.37 -16.29 8.89
C SER A 13 17.89 -14.86 9.16
N SER A 14 18.81 -13.90 9.38
CA SER A 14 18.43 -12.49 9.55
C SER A 14 17.82 -11.91 8.28
N LEU A 15 18.38 -12.20 7.08
CA LEU A 15 17.82 -11.75 5.81
C LEU A 15 16.40 -12.27 5.55
N ARG A 16 16.14 -13.55 5.85
CA ARG A 16 14.81 -14.15 5.70
C ARG A 16 13.81 -13.59 6.71
N THR A 17 14.27 -13.34 7.94
CA THR A 17 13.47 -12.69 8.97
C THR A 17 13.09 -11.26 8.56
N ASN A 18 14.04 -10.51 7.98
CA ASN A 18 13.81 -9.17 7.47
C ASN A 18 12.81 -9.18 6.30
N TYR A 19 12.86 -10.19 5.42
CA TYR A 19 11.84 -10.37 4.40
C TYR A 19 10.45 -10.59 4.98
N ALA A 20 10.32 -11.45 6.00
CA ALA A 20 9.04 -11.67 6.67
C ALA A 20 8.50 -10.40 7.36
N ARG A 21 9.37 -9.64 8.04
CA ARG A 21 9.03 -8.34 8.64
C ARG A 21 8.56 -7.34 7.60
N PHE A 22 9.26 -7.24 6.47
CA PHE A 22 8.90 -6.32 5.41
C PHE A 22 7.56 -6.71 4.76
N ARG A 23 7.35 -8.01 4.50
CA ARG A 23 6.07 -8.54 4.03
C ARG A 23 4.92 -8.18 4.97
N HIS A 24 5.13 -8.36 6.28
CA HIS A 24 4.13 -8.03 7.29
C HIS A 24 3.78 -6.54 7.25
N ALA A 25 4.77 -5.66 7.19
CA ALA A 25 4.54 -4.22 7.12
C ALA A 25 3.75 -3.80 5.87
N ILE A 26 4.07 -4.37 4.70
CA ILE A 26 3.32 -4.11 3.46
C ILE A 26 1.88 -4.64 3.56
N GLN A 27 1.70 -5.84 4.10
CA GLN A 27 0.41 -6.52 4.15
C GLN A 27 -0.55 -5.90 5.16
N PHE A 28 -0.04 -5.39 6.29
CA PHE A 28 -0.85 -4.90 7.39
C PHE A 28 -0.75 -3.39 7.53
N GLU A 29 0.44 -2.85 7.85
CA GLU A 29 0.60 -1.42 8.16
C GLU A 29 0.21 -0.52 6.98
N LEU A 30 0.78 -0.76 5.79
CA LEU A 30 0.43 0.04 4.62
C LEU A 30 -1.01 -0.17 4.18
N SER A 31 -1.54 -1.38 4.35
CA SER A 31 -2.92 -1.67 4.03
C SER A 31 -3.88 -0.90 4.93
N ASN A 32 -3.54 -0.74 6.22
CA ASN A 32 -4.35 -0.02 7.20
C ASN A 32 -4.40 1.47 6.85
N ILE A 33 -3.27 2.09 6.48
CA ILE A 33 -3.22 3.48 6.04
C ILE A 33 -4.15 3.74 4.85
N LEU A 34 -4.12 2.86 3.83
CA LEU A 34 -5.02 2.98 2.69
C LEU A 34 -6.49 2.72 3.06
N ARG A 35 -6.73 1.82 4.02
CA ARG A 35 -8.07 1.49 4.52
C ARG A 35 -8.70 2.68 5.23
N GLU A 36 -7.96 3.32 6.13
CA GLU A 36 -8.38 4.50 6.88
C GLU A 36 -8.71 5.66 5.93
N LEU A 37 -7.85 5.90 4.93
CA LEU A 37 -8.13 6.88 3.89
C LEU A 37 -9.45 6.60 3.16
N LEU A 38 -9.69 5.34 2.78
CA LEU A 38 -10.94 4.95 2.12
C LEU A 38 -12.14 5.16 3.04
N LEU A 39 -12.05 4.79 4.32
CA LEU A 39 -13.12 5.02 5.29
C LEU A 39 -13.48 6.51 5.43
N ILE A 40 -12.48 7.39 5.34
CA ILE A 40 -12.68 8.84 5.44
C ILE A 40 -13.25 9.43 4.15
N LYS A 41 -12.75 9.00 2.99
CA LYS A 41 -13.03 9.66 1.70
C LYS A 41 -14.13 9.00 0.90
N GLU A 42 -14.44 7.75 1.18
CA GLU A 42 -15.36 6.92 0.40
C GLU A 42 -16.21 6.06 1.36
N PRO A 43 -17.40 6.52 1.76
CA PRO A 43 -18.29 5.73 2.58
C PRO A 43 -18.62 4.38 1.93
N THR A 44 -18.60 3.28 2.71
CA THR A 44 -18.74 1.91 2.18
C THR A 44 -20.05 1.69 1.42
N ASN A 45 -21.12 2.38 1.81
CA ASN A 45 -22.43 2.31 1.17
C ASN A 45 -22.50 2.99 -0.20
N LEU A 46 -21.54 3.88 -0.51
CA LEU A 46 -21.49 4.60 -1.79
C LEU A 46 -20.54 3.94 -2.80
N LEU A 47 -19.55 3.20 -2.30
CA LEU A 47 -18.47 2.63 -3.10
C LEU A 47 -18.98 1.86 -4.32
N GLU A 48 -19.93 0.93 -4.15
CA GLU A 48 -20.40 0.10 -5.26
C GLU A 48 -20.99 0.97 -6.39
N GLY A 49 -21.78 1.99 -6.04
CA GLY A 49 -22.35 2.93 -6.99
C GLY A 49 -21.27 3.71 -7.75
N HIS A 50 -20.28 4.27 -7.04
CA HIS A 50 -19.18 5.01 -7.65
C HIS A 50 -18.30 4.12 -8.55
N VAL A 51 -18.00 2.89 -8.12
CA VAL A 51 -17.27 1.91 -8.93
C VAL A 51 -18.03 1.55 -10.20
N ARG A 52 -19.36 1.37 -10.13
CA ARG A 52 -20.20 1.08 -11.30
C ARG A 52 -20.29 2.25 -12.28
N ASN A 53 -20.27 3.48 -11.78
CA ASN A 53 -20.31 4.70 -12.59
C ASN A 53 -18.95 5.03 -13.23
N ASN A 54 -17.86 4.46 -12.73
CA ASN A 54 -16.54 4.62 -13.31
C ASN A 54 -16.29 3.60 -14.43
N ASN A 55 -16.21 4.08 -15.68
CA ASN A 55 -16.02 3.22 -16.87
C ASN A 55 -14.76 2.34 -16.82
N PHE A 56 -13.66 2.85 -16.26
CA PHE A 56 -12.41 2.10 -16.16
C PHE A 56 -12.55 0.97 -15.14
N LEU A 57 -12.98 1.28 -13.91
CA LEU A 57 -13.15 0.30 -12.85
C LEU A 57 -14.19 -0.76 -13.23
N LYS A 58 -15.30 -0.33 -13.83
CA LYS A 58 -16.37 -1.23 -14.28
C LYS A 58 -15.85 -2.34 -15.20
N LYS A 59 -14.90 -2.00 -16.09
CA LYS A 59 -14.33 -2.92 -17.09
C LYS A 59 -13.13 -3.72 -16.57
N ASN A 60 -12.36 -3.18 -15.62
CA ASN A 60 -11.04 -3.73 -15.24
C ASN A 60 -11.02 -4.41 -13.85
N LEU A 61 -12.15 -4.47 -13.16
CA LEU A 61 -12.29 -5.25 -11.94
C LEU A 61 -12.59 -6.72 -12.25
N ARG A 62 -11.84 -7.62 -11.61
CA ARG A 62 -12.02 -9.07 -11.69
C ARG A 62 -13.29 -9.46 -10.94
N GLN A 63 -13.88 -10.61 -11.29
CA GLN A 63 -15.08 -11.11 -10.61
C GLN A 63 -14.90 -11.23 -9.08
N ARG A 64 -13.72 -11.66 -8.62
CA ARG A 64 -13.39 -11.72 -7.18
C ARG A 64 -13.42 -10.34 -6.53
N GLU A 65 -12.85 -9.32 -7.17
CA GLU A 65 -12.85 -7.94 -6.66
C GLU A 65 -14.28 -7.39 -6.60
N TRP A 66 -15.11 -7.68 -7.62
CA TRP A 66 -16.53 -7.34 -7.59
C TRP A 66 -17.29 -7.99 -6.44
N ASN A 67 -17.03 -9.27 -6.16
CA ASN A 67 -17.68 -9.95 -5.03
C ASN A 67 -17.29 -9.33 -3.70
N ILE A 68 -16.02 -8.93 -3.53
CA ILE A 68 -15.53 -8.22 -2.35
C ILE A 68 -16.24 -6.86 -2.21
N ILE A 69 -16.35 -6.09 -3.29
CA ILE A 69 -17.01 -4.77 -3.28
C ILE A 69 -18.49 -4.88 -2.93
N LYS A 70 -19.22 -5.86 -3.49
CA LYS A 70 -20.65 -6.07 -3.18
C LYS A 70 -20.89 -6.44 -1.73
N ASN A 71 -19.94 -7.13 -1.11
CA ASN A 71 -20.01 -7.58 0.27
C ASN A 71 -19.32 -6.62 1.25
N ILE A 72 -18.93 -5.41 0.80
CA ILE A 72 -18.16 -4.49 1.65
C ILE A 72 -18.92 -4.07 2.91
N GLY A 73 -20.25 -3.93 2.81
CA GLY A 73 -21.19 -3.55 3.87
C GLY A 73 -20.56 -3.19 5.22
N SER A 74 -20.64 -4.13 6.17
CA SER A 74 -20.11 -4.00 7.53
C SER A 74 -18.62 -4.35 7.67
N ASN A 75 -17.96 -4.79 6.59
CA ASN A 75 -16.59 -5.25 6.63
C ASN A 75 -15.54 -4.13 6.50
N LEU A 76 -15.97 -2.87 6.32
CA LEU A 76 -15.11 -1.69 6.44
C LEU A 76 -13.78 -1.80 5.67
N TYR A 77 -13.81 -2.31 4.44
CA TYR A 77 -12.63 -2.54 3.58
C TYR A 77 -11.61 -3.58 4.10
N GLN A 78 -11.95 -4.43 5.08
CA GLN A 78 -11.02 -5.41 5.64
C GLN A 78 -10.55 -6.47 4.62
N ASP A 79 -11.43 -6.87 3.70
CA ASP A 79 -11.13 -7.85 2.65
C ASP A 79 -10.33 -7.26 1.46
N PHE A 80 -10.06 -5.96 1.46
CA PHE A 80 -9.38 -5.31 0.35
C PHE A 80 -7.88 -5.47 0.49
N ASP A 81 -7.23 -5.98 -0.55
CA ASP A 81 -5.77 -5.93 -0.64
C ASP A 81 -5.29 -4.56 -1.13
N VAL A 82 -3.98 -4.31 -0.98
CA VAL A 82 -3.34 -3.06 -1.43
C VAL A 82 -3.57 -2.79 -2.91
N SER A 83 -3.65 -3.82 -3.75
CA SER A 83 -3.86 -3.66 -5.19
C SER A 83 -5.25 -3.12 -5.49
N LEU A 84 -6.27 -3.67 -4.83
CA LEU A 84 -7.65 -3.26 -5.00
C LEU A 84 -7.86 -1.84 -4.45
N MET A 85 -7.34 -1.55 -3.25
CA MET A 85 -7.40 -0.21 -2.67
C MET A 85 -6.73 0.81 -3.58
N TYR A 86 -5.49 0.56 -4.03
CA TYR A 86 -4.79 1.44 -4.97
C TYR A 86 -5.57 1.64 -6.26
N LYS A 87 -6.12 0.56 -6.85
CA LYS A 87 -6.92 0.63 -8.09
C LYS A 87 -8.16 1.51 -7.91
N ILE A 88 -8.84 1.43 -6.77
CA ILE A 88 -10.02 2.26 -6.49
C ILE A 88 -9.61 3.72 -6.28
N ILE A 89 -8.66 3.98 -5.39
CA ILE A 89 -8.19 5.32 -5.03
C ILE A 89 -7.74 6.11 -6.25
N ARG A 90 -6.94 5.50 -7.14
CA ARG A 90 -6.40 6.19 -8.32
C ARG A 90 -7.44 6.53 -9.39
N ASN A 91 -8.58 5.82 -9.40
CA ASN A 91 -9.58 5.94 -10.46
C ASN A 91 -10.84 6.68 -10.00
N LEU A 92 -11.09 6.76 -8.70
CA LEU A 92 -12.13 7.61 -8.12
C LEU A 92 -11.51 8.97 -7.77
N ASN A 93 -11.56 9.90 -8.74
CA ASN A 93 -10.94 11.23 -8.64
C ASN A 93 -11.42 12.07 -7.44
N SER A 94 -12.52 11.68 -6.79
CA SER A 94 -13.03 12.29 -5.55
C SER A 94 -12.19 11.96 -4.31
N ILE A 95 -11.42 10.87 -4.33
CA ILE A 95 -10.74 10.35 -3.13
C ILE A 95 -9.48 11.17 -2.81
N VAL A 96 -8.61 11.35 -3.80
CA VAL A 96 -7.36 12.11 -3.65
C VAL A 96 -6.99 12.82 -4.95
N GLN A 97 -6.23 13.91 -4.82
CA GLN A 97 -5.53 14.48 -5.96
C GLN A 97 -4.48 13.51 -6.50
N SER A 98 -4.27 13.55 -7.81
CA SER A 98 -3.21 12.78 -8.45
C SER A 98 -1.83 13.13 -7.87
N PRO A 99 -0.88 12.17 -7.84
CA PRO A 99 0.50 12.43 -7.48
C PRO A 99 1.10 13.55 -8.32
N THR A 100 2.11 14.23 -7.78
CA THR A 100 2.82 15.34 -8.42
C THR A 100 3.32 14.98 -9.82
N LYS A 101 3.80 13.75 -9.99
CA LYS A 101 4.27 13.21 -11.29
C LYS A 101 3.26 12.37 -12.05
N GLY A 102 2.04 12.26 -11.53
CA GLY A 102 0.99 11.38 -12.02
C GLY A 102 1.16 9.92 -11.59
N TRP A 103 0.09 9.16 -11.76
CA TRP A 103 0.02 7.73 -11.47
C TRP A 103 0.93 6.93 -12.41
N ASP A 104 1.52 5.84 -11.90
CA ASP A 104 2.34 4.90 -12.66
C ASP A 104 3.57 5.55 -13.38
N ASN A 105 3.99 6.77 -13.01
CA ASN A 105 5.14 7.45 -13.61
C ASN A 105 6.44 6.66 -13.37
N PRO A 106 7.26 6.29 -14.38
CA PRO A 106 8.41 5.39 -14.18
C PRO A 106 9.36 5.79 -13.04
N THR A 107 9.57 7.08 -12.81
CA THR A 107 10.49 7.58 -11.77
C THR A 107 9.88 7.62 -10.37
N GLY A 108 8.56 7.63 -10.27
CA GLY A 108 7.84 7.80 -9.01
C GLY A 108 8.11 9.13 -8.29
N PRO A 109 7.43 9.36 -7.17
CA PRO A 109 7.59 10.58 -6.40
C PRO A 109 8.97 10.71 -5.76
N SER A 110 9.59 11.89 -5.87
CA SER A 110 10.84 12.27 -5.19
C SER A 110 10.62 12.46 -3.69
N VAL A 111 11.68 12.54 -2.88
CA VAL A 111 11.56 12.62 -1.41
C VAL A 111 10.83 13.89 -0.94
N SER A 112 10.84 14.97 -1.73
CA SER A 112 10.18 16.25 -1.41
C SER A 112 8.71 16.32 -1.84
N GLU A 113 8.23 15.40 -2.69
CA GLU A 113 6.85 15.40 -3.21
C GLU A 113 5.89 14.72 -2.22
N ILE A 114 5.42 15.43 -1.21
CA ILE A 114 4.79 14.80 -0.03
C ILE A 114 3.26 14.90 -0.01
N THR A 115 2.59 14.96 -1.16
CA THR A 115 1.12 14.93 -1.20
C THR A 115 0.58 13.53 -0.86
N ILE A 116 -0.71 13.43 -0.51
CA ILE A 116 -1.37 12.14 -0.26
C ILE A 116 -1.27 11.23 -1.49
N GLY A 117 -1.50 11.79 -2.68
CA GLY A 117 -1.35 11.05 -3.95
C GLY A 117 0.07 10.50 -4.12
N ASP A 118 1.09 11.30 -3.82
CA ASP A 118 2.49 10.87 -3.88
C ASP A 118 2.78 9.72 -2.90
N ASP A 119 2.23 9.76 -1.69
CA ASP A 119 2.40 8.69 -0.72
C ASP A 119 1.70 7.38 -1.11
N ILE A 120 0.52 7.46 -1.72
CA ILE A 120 -0.17 6.29 -2.27
C ILE A 120 0.65 5.64 -3.39
N GLU A 121 1.23 6.45 -4.29
CA GLU A 121 2.11 5.96 -5.36
C GLU A 121 3.38 5.32 -4.79
N ARG A 122 3.97 5.88 -3.72
CA ARG A 122 5.10 5.25 -3.00
C ARG A 122 4.73 3.89 -2.41
N ILE A 123 3.57 3.79 -1.75
CA ILE A 123 3.07 2.53 -1.19
C ILE A 123 2.94 1.48 -2.29
N ASN A 124 2.32 1.85 -3.42
CA ASN A 124 2.14 0.92 -4.53
C ASN A 124 3.47 0.44 -5.11
N ARG A 125 4.46 1.34 -5.26
CA ARG A 125 5.81 0.99 -5.72
C ARG A 125 6.52 0.03 -4.78
N ILE A 126 6.60 0.36 -3.50
CA ILE A 126 7.26 -0.49 -2.51
C ILE A 126 6.62 -1.89 -2.50
N ARG A 127 5.28 -1.95 -2.56
CA ARG A 127 4.55 -3.22 -2.65
C ARG A 127 4.87 -3.98 -3.93
N ASN A 128 4.88 -3.32 -5.09
CA ASN A 128 5.16 -3.96 -6.38
C ASN A 128 6.58 -4.48 -6.46
N ASP A 129 7.57 -3.67 -6.04
CA ASP A 129 8.98 -4.05 -6.00
C ASP A 129 9.18 -5.27 -5.11
N PHE A 130 8.49 -5.31 -3.96
CA PHE A 130 8.51 -6.46 -3.07
C PHE A 130 7.83 -7.71 -3.67
N ALA A 131 6.64 -7.54 -4.27
CA ALA A 131 5.84 -8.65 -4.82
C ALA A 131 6.49 -9.30 -6.05
N HIS A 132 7.22 -8.52 -6.85
CA HIS A 132 7.92 -8.98 -8.05
C HIS A 132 9.39 -9.35 -7.78
N ARG A 133 9.85 -9.27 -6.54
CA ARG A 133 11.22 -9.64 -6.19
C ARG A 133 11.43 -11.15 -6.39
N GLY A 134 12.52 -11.51 -7.08
CA GLY A 134 12.88 -12.91 -7.35
C GLY A 134 13.54 -13.68 -6.19
N ASN A 135 13.63 -13.10 -4.99
CA ASN A 135 14.26 -13.74 -3.84
C ASN A 135 13.73 -13.18 -2.50
N THR A 136 14.05 -13.86 -1.40
CA THR A 136 13.63 -13.51 -0.03
C THR A 136 14.74 -12.87 0.80
N LYS A 137 15.72 -12.21 0.17
CA LYS A 137 16.83 -11.55 0.88
C LYS A 137 16.51 -10.06 1.03
N VAL A 138 16.38 -9.61 2.28
CA VAL A 138 16.26 -8.19 2.64
C VAL A 138 17.38 -7.85 3.60
N ILE A 139 18.31 -6.99 3.18
CA ILE A 139 19.39 -6.50 4.04
C ILE A 139 18.85 -5.48 5.05
N GLU A 140 19.55 -5.32 6.17
CA GLU A 140 19.09 -4.45 7.26
C GLU A 140 18.89 -2.99 6.83
N SER A 141 19.81 -2.45 6.01
CA SER A 141 19.71 -1.07 5.52
C SER A 141 18.48 -0.86 4.62
N GLU A 142 18.13 -1.84 3.80
CA GLU A 142 16.91 -1.80 2.98
C GLU A 142 15.66 -1.81 3.85
N LEU A 143 15.62 -2.68 4.86
CA LEU A 143 14.52 -2.74 5.81
C LEU A 143 14.36 -1.40 6.53
N ALA A 144 15.46 -0.87 7.09
CA ALA A 144 15.47 0.39 7.82
C ALA A 144 15.00 1.57 6.95
N ASN A 145 15.45 1.64 5.69
CA ASN A 145 15.04 2.68 4.76
C ASN A 145 13.53 2.63 4.46
N ASN A 146 12.98 1.44 4.22
CA ASN A 146 11.54 1.28 3.97
C ASN A 146 10.70 1.64 5.20
N PHE A 147 11.11 1.19 6.40
CA PHE A 147 10.42 1.54 7.63
C PHE A 147 10.47 3.04 7.93
N ALA A 148 11.56 3.73 7.60
CA ALA A 148 11.64 5.18 7.71
C ALA A 148 10.66 5.88 6.75
N ILE A 149 10.47 5.34 5.53
CA ILE A 149 9.45 5.84 4.60
C ILE A 149 8.05 5.60 5.17
N PHE A 150 7.75 4.40 5.67
CA PHE A 150 6.44 4.04 6.24
C PHE A 150 6.08 4.96 7.40
N LYS A 151 7.02 5.18 8.31
CA LYS A 151 6.83 6.11 9.44
C LYS A 151 6.49 7.51 8.96
N LYS A 152 7.21 8.02 7.95
CA LYS A 152 6.96 9.35 7.38
C LYS A 152 5.59 9.46 6.73
N ILE A 153 5.14 8.41 6.05
CA ILE A 153 3.80 8.34 5.44
C ILE A 153 2.74 8.36 6.54
N ALA A 154 2.83 7.45 7.51
CA ALA A 154 1.89 7.36 8.63
C ALA A 154 1.72 8.71 9.35
N MET A 155 2.84 9.36 9.70
CA MET A 155 2.81 10.69 10.33
C MET A 155 2.05 11.75 9.49
N ARG A 156 2.16 11.72 8.16
CA ARG A 156 1.46 12.68 7.30
C ARG A 156 -0.03 12.38 7.19
N PHE A 157 -0.40 11.10 7.17
CA PHE A 157 -1.80 10.68 7.19
C PHE A 157 -2.46 11.07 8.51
N GLU A 158 -1.85 10.75 9.65
CA GLU A 158 -2.34 11.14 10.99
C GLU A 158 -2.58 12.67 11.09
N VAL A 159 -1.63 13.47 10.59
CA VAL A 159 -1.78 14.94 10.57
C VAL A 159 -2.95 15.36 9.67
N THR A 160 -3.12 14.73 8.52
CA THR A 160 -4.22 15.03 7.59
C THR A 160 -5.58 14.69 8.19
N GLU A 161 -5.71 13.54 8.86
CA GLU A 161 -6.94 13.16 9.56
C GLU A 161 -7.32 14.18 10.64
N SER A 162 -6.34 14.64 11.42
CA SER A 162 -6.57 15.65 12.47
C SER A 162 -7.07 16.99 11.94
N LEU A 163 -6.86 17.29 10.66
CA LEU A 163 -7.37 18.50 9.99
C LEU A 163 -8.76 18.31 9.40
N CYS A 164 -9.19 17.07 9.08
CA CYS A 164 -10.53 16.80 8.57
C CYS A 164 -11.61 16.71 9.67
N HIS A 165 -11.22 16.61 10.94
CA HIS A 165 -12.14 16.51 12.10
C HIS A 165 -12.24 17.81 12.92
N LYS A 166 -11.77 18.95 12.40
CA LYS A 166 -11.99 20.30 12.96
C LYS A 166 -13.00 21.06 12.11
#